data_AF-A0A934KX73-F1
#
_entry.id   AF-A0A934KX73-F1
#
_cell.length_a   1.000
_cell.length_b   1.000
_cell.length_c   1.000
_cell.angle_alpha   90.00
_cell.angle_beta   90.00
_cell.angle_gamma   90.00
#
_symmetry.space_group_name_H-M   'P 1'
#
loop_
_entity.id
_entity.type
_entity.pdbx_description
1 polymer ?
#
loop_
_entity_poly.entity_id
_entity_poly.type
_entity_poly.pdbx_seq_one_letter_code
_entity_poly.pdbx_strand_id
1 'polypeptide(L)'
;MLILTVLICNGGFAEDVEELHGNKIMDNSFLLEEAYNQEPGVIQHIQTFRYLEKSENWEYSFTQEWPVPGQRHQFSYTIPVSYLNDPVNETNIGDVALNYRYQLLFQEEVALAPRFSTLLPTGDYKEGFGSGVLGYQMNIPLSLELSGKLVNHWNMGTTITPGNKEAGGADADTFGYNFGTSLIWLVSEHFNLMCEAVWNSPESVQVDGTKTRNDSFFINPGARFAINFES
;
A
#
# COMPACT_ATOMS: atom_id res chain seq x y z
N MET A 1 -14.91 4.57 -11.67
CA MET A 1 -14.05 4.04 -10.56
C MET A 1 -14.58 4.55 -9.23
N LEU A 2 -15.26 3.69 -8.48
CA LEU A 2 -15.70 3.97 -7.10
C LEU A 2 -14.74 3.23 -6.17
N ILE A 3 -14.28 3.91 -5.12
CA ILE A 3 -13.21 3.46 -4.26
C ILE A 3 -13.54 3.80 -2.81
N LEU A 4 -13.29 2.85 -1.90
CA LEU A 4 -13.50 3.02 -0.46
C LEU A 4 -12.33 2.40 0.31
N THR A 5 -11.71 3.16 1.21
CA THR A 5 -10.81 2.62 2.25
C THR A 5 -11.44 2.85 3.61
N VAL A 6 -11.35 1.82 4.45
CA VAL A 6 -11.73 1.89 5.86
C VAL A 6 -10.51 1.49 6.69
N LEU A 7 -10.15 2.37 7.61
CA LEU A 7 -9.07 2.18 8.57
C LEU A 7 -9.66 2.02 9.97
N ILE A 8 -9.24 0.98 10.67
CA ILE A 8 -9.64 0.71 12.06
C ILE A 8 -8.35 0.48 12.85
N CYS A 9 -8.04 1.39 13.77
CA CYS A 9 -6.95 1.25 14.72
C CYS A 9 -7.54 0.87 16.08
N ASN A 10 -7.00 -0.19 16.70
CA ASN A 10 -7.25 -0.50 18.12
C ASN A 10 -5.96 -0.18 18.89
N GLY A 11 -5.99 0.90 19.67
CA GLY A 11 -4.87 1.30 20.52
C GLY A 11 -4.96 0.68 21.92
N GLY A 12 -3.85 0.15 22.40
CA GLY A 12 -3.56 0.05 23.83
C GLY A 12 -2.36 0.92 24.15
N PHE A 13 -2.58 1.99 24.94
CA PHE A 13 -1.60 2.97 25.42
C PHE A 13 -0.85 3.78 24.33
N ALA A 14 -1.52 4.81 23.80
CA ALA A 14 -1.01 5.77 22.83
C ALA A 14 -0.84 7.18 23.45
N GLU A 15 -0.07 7.29 24.55
CA GLU A 15 0.07 8.56 25.31
C GLU A 15 1.30 9.39 24.89
N ASP A 16 2.32 8.80 24.24
CA ASP A 16 3.63 9.44 24.10
C ASP A 16 3.88 10.18 22.76
N VAL A 17 3.01 10.09 21.75
CA VAL A 17 3.21 10.73 20.42
C VAL A 17 2.31 11.95 20.18
N GLU A 18 1.24 12.12 20.98
CA GLU A 18 0.39 13.33 20.96
C GLU A 18 1.22 14.62 21.14
N GLU A 19 2.34 14.54 21.87
CA GLU A 19 3.13 15.72 22.26
C GLU A 19 3.99 16.30 21.12
N LEU A 20 4.31 15.52 20.07
CA LEU A 20 5.25 15.95 19.00
C LEU A 20 4.57 16.51 17.73
N HIS A 21 3.41 15.98 17.31
CA HIS A 21 2.79 16.37 16.02
C HIS A 21 1.39 16.97 16.14
N GLY A 22 0.83 17.08 17.36
CA GLY A 22 -0.56 17.49 17.60
C GLY A 22 -1.57 16.49 17.05
N ASN A 23 -2.86 16.75 17.24
CA ASN A 23 -4.00 15.92 16.81
C ASN A 23 -4.14 15.81 15.27
N LYS A 24 -3.11 15.34 14.57
CA LYS A 24 -3.09 15.13 13.12
C LYS A 24 -3.30 13.65 12.83
N ILE A 25 -4.08 13.35 11.81
CA ILE A 25 -4.20 11.97 11.29
C ILE A 25 -2.86 11.60 10.64
N MET A 26 -2.09 10.73 11.29
CA MET A 26 -0.84 10.12 10.80
C MET A 26 -1.10 8.68 10.39
N ASP A 27 -1.75 8.51 9.25
CA ASP A 27 -2.21 7.22 8.76
C ASP A 27 -2.03 7.15 7.24
N ASN A 28 -1.79 5.97 6.69
CA ASN A 28 -1.54 5.76 5.27
C ASN A 28 -2.58 6.45 4.38
N SER A 29 -2.09 7.07 3.31
CA SER A 29 -2.94 7.59 2.24
C SER A 29 -3.56 6.42 1.44
N PHE A 30 -4.48 6.73 0.53
CA PHE A 30 -5.25 5.70 -0.16
C PHE A 30 -4.39 4.90 -1.17
N LEU A 31 -3.60 5.59 -2.01
CA LEU A 31 -2.69 4.96 -2.98
C LEU A 31 -1.23 4.93 -2.52
N LEU A 32 -0.88 5.68 -1.49
CA LEU A 32 0.49 5.94 -1.07
C LEU A 32 0.69 5.65 0.42
N GLU A 33 1.85 5.13 0.79
CA GLU A 33 2.21 4.95 2.19
C GLU A 33 2.65 6.30 2.79
N GLU A 34 2.21 6.60 4.00
CA GLU A 34 2.80 7.66 4.83
C GLU A 34 3.97 7.07 5.62
N ALA A 35 5.02 7.84 5.85
CA ALA A 35 6.28 7.36 6.40
C ALA A 35 6.28 7.26 7.93
N TYR A 36 5.12 7.05 8.55
CA TYR A 36 4.93 6.95 10.00
C TYR A 36 4.64 5.51 10.41
N ASN A 37 5.55 4.87 11.13
CA ASN A 37 5.29 3.55 11.73
C ASN A 37 4.37 3.70 12.95
N GLN A 38 3.64 2.63 13.24
CA GLN A 38 2.73 2.55 14.38
C GLN A 38 3.46 2.65 15.73
N GLU A 39 2.78 3.23 16.70
CA GLU A 39 3.26 3.32 18.08
C GLU A 39 3.26 1.95 18.77
N PRO A 40 4.20 1.69 19.70
CA PRO A 40 4.19 0.44 20.47
C PRO A 40 2.81 0.15 21.09
N GLY A 41 2.25 -1.02 20.82
CA GLY A 41 0.92 -1.40 21.32
C GLY A 41 -0.25 -1.04 20.40
N VAL A 42 -0.02 -0.26 19.34
CA VAL A 42 -1.03 0.04 18.32
C VAL A 42 -0.99 -1.00 17.21
N ILE A 43 -2.14 -1.68 17.00
CA ILE A 43 -2.33 -2.57 15.86
C ILE A 43 -3.25 -1.87 14.86
N GLN A 44 -2.79 -1.77 13.62
CA GLN A 44 -3.52 -1.11 12.56
C GLN A 44 -4.10 -2.14 11.59
N HIS A 45 -5.38 -1.99 11.26
CA HIS A 45 -6.05 -2.76 10.21
C HIS A 45 -6.42 -1.83 9.05
N ILE A 46 -5.91 -2.13 7.87
CA ILE A 46 -6.15 -1.39 6.63
C ILE A 46 -7.00 -2.25 5.71
N GLN A 47 -8.13 -1.71 5.26
CA GLN A 47 -8.98 -2.33 4.25
C GLN A 47 -9.12 -1.38 3.07
N THR A 48 -8.76 -1.87 1.89
CA THR A 48 -8.85 -1.10 0.64
C THR A 48 -9.73 -1.86 -0.34
N PHE A 49 -10.72 -1.17 -0.92
CA PHE A 49 -11.57 -1.71 -1.98
C PHE A 49 -11.50 -0.82 -3.23
N ARG A 50 -11.29 -1.44 -4.38
CA ARG A 50 -11.25 -0.78 -5.69
C ARG A 50 -12.17 -1.48 -6.67
N TYR A 51 -12.96 -0.69 -7.40
CA TYR A 51 -13.77 -1.18 -8.52
C TYR A 51 -13.32 -0.57 -9.84
N LEU A 52 -12.92 -1.44 -10.77
CA LEU A 52 -12.44 -1.12 -12.11
C LEU A 52 -13.60 -1.23 -13.10
N GLU A 53 -14.35 -0.15 -13.23
CA GLU A 53 -15.59 -0.08 -14.03
C GLU A 53 -15.46 -0.56 -15.48
N LYS A 54 -14.30 -0.36 -16.13
CA LYS A 54 -14.12 -0.78 -17.53
C LYS A 54 -14.01 -2.29 -17.73
N SER A 55 -13.40 -3.00 -16.77
CA SER A 55 -13.27 -4.45 -16.81
C SER A 55 -14.30 -5.16 -15.94
N GLU A 56 -15.05 -4.39 -15.14
CA GLU A 56 -15.94 -4.88 -14.08
C GLU A 56 -15.21 -5.71 -13.01
N ASN A 57 -13.88 -5.59 -12.93
CA ASN A 57 -13.07 -6.22 -11.90
C ASN A 57 -13.19 -5.46 -10.59
N TRP A 58 -13.01 -6.17 -9.48
CA TRP A 58 -12.80 -5.53 -8.18
C TRP A 58 -11.60 -6.13 -7.48
N GLU A 59 -11.01 -5.32 -6.60
CA GLU A 59 -9.86 -5.68 -5.80
C GLU A 59 -10.12 -5.26 -4.36
N TYR A 60 -9.84 -6.15 -3.44
CA TYR A 60 -9.85 -5.94 -2.00
C TYR A 60 -8.47 -6.28 -1.45
N SER A 61 -8.00 -5.51 -0.47
CA SER A 61 -6.82 -5.91 0.29
C SER A 61 -7.03 -5.65 1.77
N PHE A 62 -6.63 -6.63 2.58
CA PHE A 62 -6.53 -6.51 4.03
C PHE A 62 -5.06 -6.47 4.42
N THR A 63 -4.64 -5.43 5.14
CA THR A 63 -3.31 -5.35 5.75
C THR A 63 -3.44 -5.21 7.26
N GLN A 64 -2.64 -5.96 8.01
CA GLN A 64 -2.51 -5.79 9.46
C GLN A 64 -1.07 -5.48 9.82
N GLU A 65 -0.86 -4.39 10.58
CA GLU A 65 0.45 -3.88 10.92
C GLU A 65 0.71 -3.94 12.43
N TRP A 66 1.93 -4.33 12.79
CA TRP A 66 2.40 -4.46 14.16
C TRP A 66 3.77 -3.78 14.34
N PRO A 67 3.92 -2.91 15.35
CA PRO A 67 5.21 -2.34 15.73
C PRO A 67 5.95 -3.30 16.66
N VAL A 68 6.85 -4.12 16.10
CA VAL A 68 7.58 -5.16 16.83
C VAL A 68 9.09 -5.04 16.56
N PRO A 69 9.93 -4.77 17.58
CA PRO A 69 9.59 -4.62 19.00
C PRO A 69 9.12 -3.22 19.43
N GLY A 70 8.98 -2.26 18.50
CA GLY A 70 8.52 -0.89 18.78
C GLY A 70 8.49 -0.06 17.50
N GLN A 71 8.22 1.25 17.59
CA GLN A 71 7.95 2.12 16.42
C GLN A 71 9.03 2.05 15.32
N ARG A 72 10.29 1.82 15.67
CA ARG A 72 11.38 1.72 14.67
C ARG A 72 11.22 0.56 13.70
N HIS A 73 10.51 -0.50 14.10
CA HIS A 73 10.39 -1.75 13.38
C HIS A 73 8.92 -2.13 13.27
N GLN A 74 8.39 -2.16 12.06
CA GLN A 74 7.01 -2.55 11.79
C GLN A 74 7.00 -3.79 10.91
N PHE A 75 6.25 -4.80 11.34
CA PHE A 75 5.92 -5.96 10.52
C PHE A 75 4.46 -5.87 10.10
N SER A 76 4.16 -6.23 8.86
CA SER A 76 2.77 -6.39 8.43
C SER A 76 2.61 -7.54 7.46
N TYR A 77 1.38 -8.01 7.29
CA TYR A 77 1.02 -8.90 6.19
C TYR A 77 -0.15 -8.32 5.42
N THR A 78 -0.17 -8.55 4.11
CA THR A 78 -1.23 -8.11 3.22
C THR A 78 -1.82 -9.29 2.48
N ILE A 79 -3.15 -9.44 2.55
CA ILE A 79 -3.91 -10.45 1.83
C ILE A 79 -4.68 -9.75 0.71
N PRO A 80 -4.22 -9.86 -0.55
CA PRO A 80 -4.98 -9.38 -1.70
C PRO A 80 -6.06 -10.40 -2.08
N VAL A 81 -7.25 -9.92 -2.39
CA VAL A 81 -8.36 -10.68 -2.98
C VAL A 81 -8.83 -9.92 -4.19
N SER A 82 -8.92 -10.57 -5.34
CA SER A 82 -9.42 -9.94 -6.56
C SER A 82 -10.52 -10.78 -7.18
N TYR A 83 -11.37 -10.09 -7.94
CA TYR A 83 -12.29 -10.69 -8.88
C TYR A 83 -11.90 -10.28 -10.29
N LEU A 84 -11.76 -11.29 -11.14
CA LEU A 84 -11.44 -11.13 -12.56
C LEU A 84 -12.65 -11.55 -13.37
N ASN A 85 -13.27 -10.61 -14.09
CA ASN A 85 -14.52 -10.84 -14.83
C ASN A 85 -14.31 -11.68 -16.09
N ASP A 86 -13.27 -11.40 -16.87
CA ASP A 86 -12.93 -12.07 -18.14
C ASP A 86 -11.42 -12.38 -18.11
N PRO A 87 -10.98 -13.62 -18.42
CA PRO A 87 -11.77 -14.77 -18.90
C PRO A 87 -12.29 -15.70 -17.80
N VAL A 88 -11.84 -15.53 -16.57
CA VAL A 88 -12.01 -16.53 -15.51
C VAL A 88 -13.37 -16.41 -14.82
N ASN A 89 -13.89 -15.19 -14.61
CA ASN A 89 -15.10 -14.92 -13.85
C ASN A 89 -15.07 -15.53 -12.44
N GLU A 90 -13.97 -15.30 -11.73
CA GLU A 90 -13.73 -15.87 -10.40
C GLU A 90 -13.19 -14.84 -9.41
N THR A 91 -13.40 -15.14 -8.12
CA THR A 91 -12.79 -14.43 -7.01
C THR A 91 -11.77 -15.34 -6.34
N ASN A 92 -10.53 -14.85 -6.19
CA ASN A 92 -9.49 -15.62 -5.53
C ASN A 92 -8.52 -14.73 -4.74
N ILE A 93 -7.74 -15.36 -3.87
CA ILE A 93 -6.65 -14.73 -3.13
C ILE A 93 -5.44 -14.62 -4.08
N GLY A 94 -4.72 -13.51 -3.99
CA GLY A 94 -3.48 -13.33 -4.72
C GLY A 94 -2.22 -13.70 -3.94
N ASP A 95 -1.07 -13.21 -4.39
CA ASP A 95 0.20 -13.40 -3.69
C ASP A 95 0.24 -12.58 -2.38
N VAL A 96 0.19 -13.27 -1.24
CA VAL A 96 0.23 -12.66 0.09
C VAL A 96 1.59 -12.00 0.31
N ALA A 97 1.58 -10.74 0.73
CA ALA A 97 2.80 -10.02 1.04
C ALA A 97 3.13 -10.11 2.54
N LEU A 98 4.38 -10.41 2.86
CA LEU A 98 4.96 -10.20 4.18
C LEU A 98 5.86 -8.99 4.12
N ASN A 99 5.62 -8.02 4.99
CA ASN A 99 6.21 -6.69 4.93
C ASN A 99 7.03 -6.43 6.19
N TYR A 100 8.19 -5.81 6.00
CA TYR A 100 8.98 -5.25 7.08
C TYR A 100 9.33 -3.81 6.73
N ARG A 101 8.95 -2.87 7.59
CA ARG A 101 9.21 -1.45 7.43
C ARG A 101 10.06 -0.92 8.57
N TYR A 102 11.09 -0.17 8.21
CA TYR A 102 12.06 0.36 9.14
C TYR A 102 11.98 1.89 9.16
N GLN A 103 11.67 2.46 10.33
CA GLN A 103 11.66 3.92 10.51
C GLN A 103 13.12 4.41 10.51
N LEU A 104 13.59 4.91 9.37
CA LEU A 104 14.97 5.39 9.19
C LEU A 104 15.12 6.81 9.73
N LEU A 105 14.12 7.66 9.50
CA LEU A 105 14.06 9.04 9.98
C LEU A 105 12.66 9.33 10.51
N PHE A 106 12.57 9.96 11.68
CA PHE A 106 11.33 10.47 12.26
C PHE A 106 11.65 11.73 13.05
N GLN A 107 11.44 12.88 12.42
CA GLN A 107 11.66 14.23 12.96
C GLN A 107 10.40 15.06 12.71
N GLU A 108 10.28 16.22 13.37
CA GLU A 108 9.09 17.09 13.31
C GLU A 108 8.59 17.35 11.87
N GLU A 109 9.49 17.61 10.93
CA GLU A 109 9.11 18.00 9.56
C GLU A 109 9.32 16.90 8.51
N VAL A 110 10.05 15.83 8.85
CA VAL A 110 10.49 14.83 7.88
C VAL A 110 10.47 13.43 8.48
N ALA A 111 9.84 12.50 7.77
CA ALA A 111 9.87 11.08 8.09
C ALA A 111 10.20 10.23 6.86
N LEU A 112 10.97 9.16 7.05
CA LEU A 112 11.40 8.24 6.00
C LEU A 112 11.36 6.81 6.56
N ALA A 113 10.60 5.92 5.93
CA ALA A 113 10.37 4.58 6.46
C ALA A 113 10.45 3.48 5.37
N PRO A 114 11.65 3.12 4.87
CA PRO A 114 11.80 2.11 3.84
C PRO A 114 11.15 0.77 4.22
N ARG A 115 10.42 0.17 3.27
CA ARG A 115 9.77 -1.13 3.38
C ARG A 115 10.42 -2.12 2.44
N PHE A 116 10.65 -3.33 2.95
CA PHE A 116 10.95 -4.51 2.16
C PHE A 116 9.81 -5.50 2.30
N SER A 117 9.49 -6.24 1.24
CA SER A 117 8.43 -7.23 1.27
C SER A 117 8.74 -8.45 0.43
N THR A 118 8.26 -9.59 0.91
CA THR A 118 8.28 -10.86 0.20
C THR A 118 6.87 -11.17 -0.25
N LEU A 119 6.69 -11.42 -1.54
CA LEU A 119 5.43 -11.86 -2.14
C LEU A 119 5.45 -13.38 -2.17
N LEU A 120 4.51 -14.01 -1.45
CA LEU A 120 4.39 -15.46 -1.36
C LEU A 120 3.56 -15.98 -2.54
N PRO A 121 3.92 -17.12 -3.16
CA PRO A 121 3.18 -17.71 -4.28
C PRO A 121 1.90 -18.40 -3.81
N THR A 122 1.00 -17.64 -3.19
CA THR A 122 -0.28 -18.13 -2.67
C THR A 122 -1.41 -17.98 -3.67
N GLY A 123 -1.27 -17.09 -4.66
CA GLY A 123 -2.24 -16.93 -5.72
C GLY A 123 -2.13 -18.03 -6.77
N ASP A 124 -3.26 -18.39 -7.38
CA ASP A 124 -3.26 -19.33 -8.49
C ASP A 124 -2.81 -18.63 -9.78
N TYR A 125 -1.57 -18.88 -10.20
CA TYR A 125 -1.01 -18.29 -11.42
C TYR A 125 -1.69 -18.77 -12.69
N LYS A 126 -2.30 -19.97 -12.69
CA LYS A 126 -2.99 -20.52 -13.87
C LYS A 126 -4.27 -19.75 -14.16
N GLU A 127 -4.90 -19.24 -13.12
CA GLU A 127 -6.11 -18.42 -13.18
C GLU A 127 -5.78 -16.90 -13.09
N GLY A 128 -4.49 -16.54 -13.12
CA GLY A 128 -4.05 -15.14 -13.17
C GLY A 128 -4.07 -14.39 -11.82
N PHE A 129 -4.20 -15.10 -10.70
CA PHE A 129 -4.24 -14.50 -9.36
C PHE A 129 -2.88 -14.37 -8.68
N GLY A 130 -1.82 -14.95 -9.24
CA GLY A 130 -0.48 -14.88 -8.66
C GLY A 130 0.62 -15.11 -9.68
N SER A 131 1.86 -15.02 -9.22
CA SER A 131 3.05 -15.23 -10.04
C SER A 131 3.54 -16.68 -10.05
N GLY A 132 3.07 -17.49 -9.09
CA GLY A 132 3.49 -18.89 -8.93
C GLY A 132 4.94 -19.05 -8.46
N VAL A 133 5.59 -17.96 -8.03
CA VAL A 133 6.97 -17.88 -7.55
C VAL A 133 7.10 -16.85 -6.41
N LEU A 134 8.25 -16.84 -5.73
CA LEU A 134 8.54 -15.79 -4.75
C LEU A 134 8.86 -14.48 -5.45
N GLY A 135 8.22 -13.40 -5.01
CA GLY A 135 8.55 -12.03 -5.42
C GLY A 135 9.16 -11.20 -4.29
N TYR A 136 9.81 -10.10 -4.65
CA TYR A 136 10.41 -9.16 -3.71
C TYR A 136 10.04 -7.74 -4.08
N GLN A 137 9.66 -6.95 -3.09
CA GLN A 137 9.31 -5.55 -3.27
C GLN A 137 10.11 -4.67 -2.31
N MET A 138 10.53 -3.51 -2.80
CA MET A 138 11.03 -2.41 -1.97
C MET A 138 10.18 -1.18 -2.22
N ASN A 139 9.85 -0.46 -1.16
CA ASN A 139 9.17 0.84 -1.23
C ASN A 139 9.83 1.83 -0.27
N ILE A 140 9.96 3.09 -0.69
CA ILE A 140 10.59 4.16 0.08
C ILE A 140 9.57 5.29 0.25
N PRO A 141 8.77 5.26 1.32
CA PRO A 141 7.90 6.36 1.68
C PRO A 141 8.67 7.46 2.41
N LEU A 142 8.48 8.70 1.94
CA LEU A 142 8.95 9.95 2.53
C LEU A 142 7.74 10.81 2.84
N SER A 143 7.69 11.41 4.03
CA SER A 143 6.66 12.37 4.44
C SER A 143 7.30 13.67 4.87
N LEU A 144 6.74 14.78 4.41
CA LEU A 144 7.23 16.13 4.59
C LEU A 144 6.10 17.02 5.11
N GLU A 145 6.29 17.61 6.29
CA GLU A 145 5.42 18.71 6.72
C GLU A 145 5.92 20.00 6.06
N LEU A 146 5.18 20.50 5.07
CA LEU A 146 5.55 21.71 4.33
C LEU A 146 5.14 22.99 5.08
N SER A 147 4.08 22.90 5.89
CA SER A 147 3.61 23.95 6.79
C SER A 147 2.64 23.34 7.81
N GLY A 148 2.21 24.10 8.81
CA GLY A 148 1.21 23.64 9.80
C GLY A 148 -0.15 23.24 9.22
N LYS A 149 -0.40 23.38 7.91
CA LYS A 149 -1.62 22.94 7.24
C LYS A 149 -1.39 22.05 6.02
N LEU A 150 -0.15 21.78 5.63
CA LEU A 150 0.14 21.13 4.37
C LEU A 150 1.20 20.05 4.55
N VAL A 151 0.84 18.82 4.22
CA VAL A 151 1.73 17.66 4.28
C VAL A 151 1.87 17.07 2.88
N ASN A 152 3.07 16.65 2.52
CA ASN A 152 3.37 16.06 1.24
C ASN A 152 4.07 14.72 1.44
N HIS A 153 3.64 13.71 0.69
CA HIS A 153 4.25 12.39 0.73
C HIS A 153 4.80 12.01 -0.64
N TRP A 154 5.84 11.17 -0.63
CA TRP A 154 6.44 10.58 -1.82
C TRP A 154 6.64 9.09 -1.57
N ASN A 155 6.38 8.27 -2.58
CA ASN A 155 6.75 6.86 -2.57
C ASN A 155 7.55 6.56 -3.84
N MET A 156 8.60 5.76 -3.69
CA MET A 156 9.33 5.19 -4.81
C MET A 156 9.60 3.72 -4.51
N GLY A 157 9.27 2.84 -5.44
CA GLY A 157 9.48 1.42 -5.22
C GLY A 157 9.75 0.63 -6.49
N THR A 158 10.15 -0.61 -6.24
CA THR A 158 10.48 -1.60 -7.25
C THR A 158 9.97 -2.97 -6.80
N THR A 159 9.50 -3.76 -7.76
CA THR A 159 9.10 -5.15 -7.56
C THR A 159 9.88 -6.03 -8.52
N ILE A 160 10.46 -7.11 -8.00
CA ILE A 160 11.24 -8.08 -8.75
C ILE A 160 10.60 -9.44 -8.52
N THR A 161 10.21 -10.11 -9.60
CA THR A 161 9.58 -11.43 -9.53
C THR A 161 10.36 -12.38 -10.45
N PRO A 162 11.34 -13.11 -9.91
CA PRO A 162 12.16 -14.04 -10.69
C PRO A 162 11.35 -15.24 -11.16
N GLY A 163 11.43 -15.59 -12.45
CA GLY A 163 10.66 -16.69 -13.03
C GLY A 163 9.15 -16.52 -12.91
N ASN A 164 8.65 -15.29 -13.02
CA ASN A 164 7.22 -14.98 -12.97
C ASN A 164 6.48 -15.78 -14.05
N LYS A 165 5.43 -16.50 -13.67
CA LYS A 165 4.68 -17.37 -14.58
C LYS A 165 3.43 -16.69 -15.08
N GLU A 166 3.16 -16.83 -16.38
CA GLU A 166 1.83 -16.57 -16.93
C GLU A 166 0.97 -17.85 -16.91
N ALA A 167 -0.33 -17.70 -17.18
CA ALA A 167 -1.34 -18.76 -17.05
C ALA A 167 -1.03 -20.05 -17.83
N GLY A 168 -0.47 -19.92 -19.04
CA GLY A 168 -0.01 -21.00 -19.91
C GLY A 168 1.31 -21.66 -19.47
N GLY A 169 1.98 -21.10 -18.46
CA GLY A 169 3.20 -21.63 -17.85
C GLY A 169 4.51 -21.12 -18.44
N ALA A 170 4.51 -20.22 -19.42
CA ALA A 170 5.71 -19.49 -19.81
C ALA A 170 6.19 -18.62 -18.63
N ASP A 171 7.51 -18.43 -18.54
CA ASP A 171 8.11 -17.70 -17.43
C ASP A 171 9.22 -16.75 -17.87
N ALA A 172 9.36 -15.65 -17.14
CA ALA A 172 10.47 -14.71 -17.29
C ALA A 172 10.63 -13.85 -16.02
N ASP A 173 11.83 -13.32 -15.81
CA ASP A 173 12.09 -12.36 -14.73
C ASP A 173 11.42 -11.02 -15.03
N THR A 174 10.45 -10.62 -14.21
CA THR A 174 9.73 -9.34 -14.38
C THR A 174 10.16 -8.30 -13.37
N PHE A 175 10.22 -7.04 -13.84
CA PHE A 175 10.50 -5.85 -13.03
C PHE A 175 9.33 -4.86 -13.09
N GLY A 176 8.85 -4.43 -11.92
CA GLY A 176 7.86 -3.37 -11.79
C GLY A 176 8.43 -2.16 -11.07
N TYR A 177 8.00 -0.96 -11.46
CA TYR A 177 8.32 0.28 -10.77
C TYR A 177 7.04 0.99 -10.36
N ASN A 178 7.06 1.64 -9.20
CA ASN A 178 6.01 2.55 -8.76
C ASN A 178 6.62 3.85 -8.26
N PHE A 179 5.96 4.95 -8.57
CA PHE A 179 6.28 6.27 -8.06
C PHE A 179 5.00 7.04 -7.78
N GLY A 180 4.96 7.79 -6.70
CA GLY A 180 3.84 8.69 -6.50
C GLY A 180 4.09 9.76 -5.48
N THR A 181 3.21 10.75 -5.50
CA THR A 181 3.20 11.85 -4.54
C THR A 181 1.77 12.19 -4.13
N SER A 182 1.60 12.62 -2.90
CA SER A 182 0.33 13.14 -2.41
C SER A 182 0.50 14.48 -1.72
N LEU A 183 -0.55 15.30 -1.78
CA LEU A 183 -0.66 16.54 -1.03
C LEU A 183 -1.90 16.47 -0.15
N ILE A 184 -1.72 16.67 1.15
CA ILE A 184 -2.79 16.65 2.14
C ILE A 184 -2.94 18.04 2.72
N TRP A 185 -4.13 18.61 2.57
CA TRP A 185 -4.52 19.85 3.21
C TRP A 185 -5.25 19.56 4.52
N LEU A 186 -4.64 19.97 5.63
CA LEU A 186 -5.16 19.78 6.97
C LEU A 186 -6.29 20.78 7.25
N VAL A 187 -7.53 20.36 7.01
CA VAL A 187 -8.72 21.22 7.17
C VAL A 187 -9.15 21.29 8.63
N SER A 188 -9.08 20.17 9.34
CA SER A 188 -9.35 20.03 10.77
C SER A 188 -8.65 18.79 11.33
N GLU A 189 -8.66 18.60 12.64
CA GLU A 189 -8.07 17.43 13.31
C GLU A 189 -8.62 16.09 12.76
N HIS A 190 -9.91 16.06 12.39
CA HIS A 190 -10.61 14.82 12.01
C HIS A 190 -11.06 14.77 10.56
N PHE A 191 -10.75 15.78 9.75
CA PHE A 191 -11.13 15.83 8.33
C PHE A 191 -10.10 16.59 7.51
N ASN A 192 -9.60 15.95 6.44
CA ASN A 192 -8.56 16.49 5.57
C ASN A 192 -8.90 16.24 4.10
N LEU A 193 -8.49 17.15 3.23
CA LEU A 193 -8.56 16.98 1.78
C LEU A 193 -7.22 16.45 1.28
N MET A 194 -7.24 15.59 0.26
CA MET A 194 -6.03 15.01 -0.31
C MET A 194 -6.12 14.90 -1.83
N CYS A 195 -4.96 14.92 -2.48
CA CYS A 195 -4.83 14.59 -3.89
C CYS A 195 -3.56 13.75 -4.07
N GLU A 196 -3.69 12.61 -4.72
CA GLU A 196 -2.58 11.69 -4.98
C GLU A 196 -2.35 11.56 -6.49
N ALA A 197 -1.09 11.47 -6.88
CA ALA A 197 -0.67 11.13 -8.23
C ALA A 197 0.25 9.91 -8.17
N VAL A 198 -0.10 8.83 -8.87
CA VAL A 198 0.66 7.57 -8.84
C VAL A 198 0.89 7.06 -10.25
N TRP A 199 2.13 6.71 -10.55
CA TRP A 199 2.56 6.02 -11.76
C TRP A 199 3.01 4.60 -11.41
N ASN A 200 2.54 3.61 -12.17
CA ASN A 200 3.00 2.23 -12.07
C ASN A 200 3.42 1.71 -13.44
N SER A 201 4.53 0.99 -13.48
CA SER A 201 5.11 0.39 -14.69
C SER A 201 5.53 -1.06 -14.44
N PRO A 202 4.58 -2.00 -14.26
CA PRO A 202 4.88 -3.43 -14.17
C PRO A 202 5.24 -4.05 -15.52
N GLU A 203 6.13 -5.05 -15.48
CA GLU A 203 6.30 -6.04 -16.56
C GLU A 203 5.36 -7.23 -16.36
N SER A 204 4.89 -7.80 -17.45
CA SER A 204 4.08 -9.03 -17.50
C SER A 204 4.66 -9.99 -18.54
N VAL A 205 4.59 -11.29 -18.24
CA VAL A 205 5.04 -12.35 -19.15
C VAL A 205 3.95 -12.66 -20.16
N GLN A 206 4.31 -12.79 -21.42
CA GLN A 206 3.42 -13.15 -22.52
C GLN A 206 3.51 -14.66 -22.81
N VAL A 207 2.53 -15.19 -23.53
CA VAL A 207 2.43 -16.62 -23.87
C VAL A 207 3.67 -17.15 -24.62
N ASP A 208 4.38 -16.29 -25.35
CA ASP A 208 5.62 -16.64 -26.06
C ASP A 208 6.90 -16.52 -25.19
N GLY A 209 6.75 -16.21 -23.91
CA GLY A 209 7.85 -16.00 -22.95
C GLY A 209 8.49 -14.61 -23.04
N THR A 210 8.01 -13.72 -23.92
CA THR A 210 8.47 -12.33 -23.96
C THR A 210 7.86 -11.49 -22.83
N LYS A 211 8.44 -10.31 -22.58
CA LYS A 211 7.96 -9.38 -21.54
C LYS A 211 7.34 -8.14 -22.16
N THR A 212 6.19 -7.74 -21.64
CA THR A 212 5.55 -6.47 -21.98
C THR A 212 5.47 -5.58 -20.75
N ARG A 213 5.84 -4.31 -20.90
CA ARG A 213 5.73 -3.27 -19.87
C ARG A 213 4.43 -2.49 -20.05
N ASN A 214 3.65 -2.38 -18.99
CA ASN A 214 2.38 -1.67 -18.99
C ASN A 214 2.48 -0.45 -18.08
N ASP A 215 2.29 0.75 -18.63
CA ASP A 215 2.31 1.99 -17.86
C ASP A 215 0.89 2.44 -17.50
N SER A 216 0.71 2.83 -16.24
CA SER A 216 -0.54 3.41 -15.74
C SER A 216 -0.24 4.65 -14.91
N PHE A 217 -1.12 5.65 -15.02
CA PHE A 217 -1.03 6.89 -14.26
C PHE A 217 -2.39 7.26 -13.71
N PHE A 218 -2.46 7.54 -12.41
CA PHE A 218 -3.67 7.87 -11.68
C PHE A 218 -3.53 9.23 -11.02
N ILE A 219 -4.60 10.01 -11.07
CA ILE A 219 -4.80 11.18 -10.21
C ILE A 219 -6.04 10.89 -9.38
N ASN A 220 -5.91 10.99 -8.06
CA ASN A 220 -6.94 10.62 -7.10
C ASN A 220 -7.21 11.78 -6.13
N PRO A 221 -8.19 12.67 -6.44
CA PRO A 221 -8.71 13.60 -5.45
C PRO A 221 -9.54 12.84 -4.41
N GLY A 222 -9.34 13.12 -3.14
CA GLY A 222 -10.00 12.44 -2.05
C GLY A 222 -10.12 13.29 -0.80
N ALA A 223 -10.73 12.69 0.23
CA ALA A 223 -10.76 13.22 1.57
C ALA A 223 -10.61 12.07 2.56
N ARG A 224 -10.05 12.36 3.72
CA ARG A 224 -9.98 11.41 4.84
C ARG A 224 -10.64 12.00 6.07
N PHE A 225 -11.24 11.13 6.88
CA PHE A 225 -11.79 11.50 8.16
C PHE A 225 -11.46 10.45 9.21
N ALA A 226 -11.39 10.86 10.47
CA ALA A 226 -11.16 9.97 11.61
C ALA A 226 -12.41 9.93 12.51
N ILE A 227 -12.72 8.74 13.01
CA ILE A 227 -13.72 8.52 14.06
C ILE A 227 -12.99 7.82 15.19
N ASN A 228 -12.89 8.50 16.34
CA ASN A 228 -12.27 7.94 17.53
C ASN A 228 -13.33 7.24 18.37
N PHE A 229 -13.03 6.04 18.83
CA PHE A 229 -13.86 5.28 19.77
C PHE A 229 -13.21 5.31 21.15
N GLU A 230 -14.02 5.39 22.20
CA GLU A 230 -13.52 5.21 23.58
C GLU A 230 -13.04 3.76 23.75
N SER A 231 -11.84 3.59 24.30
CA SER A 231 -11.22 2.30 24.61
C SER A 231 -11.38 1.93 26.07
#